data_AF-A0A1F9YZ75-F1
#
_entry.id   AF-A0A1F9YZ75-F1
#
_cell.length_a   1.000
_cell.length_b   1.000
_cell.length_c   1.000
_cell.angle_alpha   90.00
_cell.angle_beta   90.00
_cell.angle_gamma   90.00
#
_symmetry.space_group_name_H-M   'P 1'
#
loop_
_entity.id
_entity.type
_entity.pdbx_description
1 polymer ?
#
loop_
_entity_poly.entity_id
_entity_poly.type
_entity_poly.pdbx_seq_one_letter_code
_entity_poly.pdbx_strand_id
1 'polypeptide(L)'
;MKINNKICLLLNFLFLTSLIVNFGCSKKKATDDAQQVTAPRPKPKIPEYVPPVPPRKYIYKGAAYRDPLLPGGGGMAYSALAESGEGTETFTSEKLATLQLKGIFRDKNSRQAIAMIGDSSGGSYMLKEGKLYNRRNKIVNDVSGVVGQKSITLICNDIKVELSLKKSEEEKEK
;
A
#
# COMPACT_ATOMS: atom_id res chain seq x y z
N MET A 1 23.37 -28.33 26.43
CA MET A 1 22.99 -27.54 25.25
C MET A 1 24.09 -26.51 25.00
N LYS A 2 25.05 -26.80 24.11
CA LYS A 2 26.22 -25.94 23.84
C LYS A 2 25.82 -24.86 22.83
N ILE A 3 25.66 -23.62 23.29
CA ILE A 3 25.41 -22.47 22.42
C ILE A 3 26.73 -22.14 21.72
N ASN A 4 26.70 -22.16 20.38
CA ASN A 4 27.89 -21.94 19.56
C ASN A 4 28.32 -20.47 19.65
N ASN A 5 29.54 -20.24 20.15
CA ASN A 5 30.14 -18.91 20.34
C ASN A 5 30.12 -18.01 19.09
N LYS A 6 30.03 -18.62 17.89
CA LYS A 6 29.96 -17.90 16.61
C LYS A 6 28.64 -17.14 16.42
N ILE A 7 27.53 -17.64 16.97
CA ILE A 7 26.20 -16.99 16.88
C ILE A 7 26.13 -15.77 17.82
N CYS A 8 26.78 -15.86 18.98
CA CYS A 8 26.88 -14.74 19.92
C CYS A 8 27.79 -13.60 19.39
N LEU A 9 28.84 -13.95 18.62
CA LEU A 9 29.71 -12.98 17.96
C LEU A 9 29.00 -12.23 16.82
N LEU A 10 28.19 -12.92 16.02
CA LEU A 10 27.43 -12.29 14.93
C LEU A 10 26.33 -11.34 15.43
N LEU A 11 25.66 -11.70 16.53
CA LEU A 11 24.67 -10.81 17.15
C LEU A 11 25.31 -9.54 17.74
N ASN A 12 26.48 -9.65 18.36
CA ASN A 12 27.20 -8.46 18.86
C ASN A 12 27.69 -7.56 17.71
N PHE A 13 28.11 -8.12 16.58
CA PHE A 13 28.56 -7.34 15.43
C PHE A 13 27.40 -6.54 14.80
N LEU A 14 26.19 -7.10 14.77
CA LEU A 14 25.00 -6.46 14.22
C LEU A 14 24.45 -5.34 15.11
N PHE A 15 24.62 -5.45 16.44
CA PHE A 15 24.30 -4.36 17.37
C PHE A 15 25.35 -3.23 17.34
N LEU A 16 26.63 -3.55 17.10
CA LEU A 16 27.71 -2.56 17.08
C LEU A 16 27.64 -1.64 15.85
N THR A 17 27.18 -2.14 14.71
CA THR A 17 27.06 -1.34 13.47
C THR A 17 25.88 -0.37 13.49
N SER A 18 24.82 -0.66 14.25
CA SER A 18 23.64 0.22 14.39
C SER A 18 23.93 1.50 15.19
N LEU A 19 24.98 1.52 16.03
CA LEU A 19 25.33 2.67 16.87
C LEU A 19 26.18 3.72 16.15
N ILE A 20 26.81 3.37 15.02
CA ILE A 20 27.76 4.26 14.32
C ILE A 20 27.03 5.26 13.40
N VAL A 21 25.77 5.01 13.02
CA VAL A 21 25.06 5.82 12.00
C VAL A 21 24.35 7.06 12.57
N ASN A 22 24.27 7.23 13.90
CA ASN A 22 23.44 8.29 14.52
C ASN A 22 24.21 9.42 15.25
N PHE A 23 25.53 9.55 15.08
CA PHE A 23 26.31 10.67 15.66
C PHE A 23 26.93 11.56 14.57
N GLY A 24 26.10 12.39 13.94
CA GLY A 24 26.52 13.41 12.97
C GLY A 24 25.97 14.80 13.33
N CYS A 25 26.42 15.38 14.45
CA CYS A 25 26.06 16.74 14.86
C CYS A 25 27.28 17.67 14.68
N SER A 26 27.36 18.35 13.53
CA SER A 26 28.44 19.29 13.20
C SER A 26 28.27 20.61 13.96
N LYS A 27 28.98 20.78 15.08
CA LYS A 27 29.19 22.09 15.71
C LYS A 27 30.18 22.91 14.86
N LYS A 28 29.72 23.98 14.23
CA LYS A 28 30.61 24.99 13.65
C LYS A 28 31.20 25.84 14.79
N LYS A 29 32.54 25.88 14.87
CA LYS A 29 33.28 26.78 15.75
C LYS A 29 33.21 28.20 15.18
N ALA A 30 33.04 29.16 16.07
CA ALA A 30 33.17 30.58 15.80
C ALA A 30 34.62 30.90 15.41
N THR A 31 34.78 31.70 14.36
CA THR A 31 36.02 32.40 14.04
C THR A 31 36.02 33.69 14.86
N ASP A 32 36.94 33.80 15.81
CA ASP A 32 37.38 35.09 16.34
C ASP A 32 38.25 35.73 15.26
N ASP A 33 37.74 36.79 14.63
CA ASP A 33 38.57 37.79 13.98
C ASP A 33 38.36 39.10 14.73
N ALA A 34 39.46 39.58 15.32
CA ALA A 34 39.53 40.84 16.03
C ALA A 34 39.20 41.98 15.07
N GLN A 35 38.18 42.78 15.41
CA GLN A 35 37.90 44.03 14.71
C GLN A 35 37.86 45.21 15.68
N GLN A 36 38.77 46.13 15.38
CA GLN A 36 39.03 47.43 15.99
C GLN A 36 37.79 48.15 16.56
N VAL A 37 37.99 48.71 17.75
CA VAL A 37 37.13 49.74 18.36
C VAL A 37 36.97 50.89 17.37
N THR A 38 35.82 50.97 16.74
CA THR A 38 35.36 52.15 16.00
C THR A 38 34.22 52.79 16.79
N ALA A 39 34.24 54.13 16.82
CA ALA A 39 33.40 55.02 17.63
C ALA A 39 31.90 54.63 17.66
N PRO A 40 31.17 54.98 18.74
CA PRO A 40 29.76 54.59 18.88
C PRO A 40 28.91 55.14 17.73
N ARG A 41 28.41 54.23 16.89
CA ARG A 41 27.42 54.57 15.86
C ARG A 41 26.13 55.07 16.52
N PRO A 42 25.47 56.10 15.98
CA PRO A 42 24.17 56.54 16.46
C PRO A 42 23.18 55.38 16.37
N LYS A 43 22.43 55.13 17.46
CA LYS A 43 21.45 54.04 17.53
C LYS A 43 20.42 54.23 16.41
N PRO A 44 20.20 53.23 15.55
CA PRO A 44 19.15 53.30 14.55
C PRO A 44 17.80 53.41 15.26
N LYS A 45 16.99 54.41 14.88
CA LYS A 45 15.59 54.51 15.31
C LYS A 45 14.86 53.28 14.76
N ILE A 46 14.52 52.36 15.66
CA ILE A 46 13.77 51.16 15.31
C ILE A 46 12.39 51.64 14.83
N PRO A 47 11.92 51.24 13.64
CA PRO A 47 10.56 51.57 13.21
C PRO A 47 9.57 50.99 14.23
N GLU A 48 8.60 51.81 14.61
CA GLU A 48 7.55 51.44 15.56
C GLU A 48 6.84 50.17 15.07
N TYR A 49 6.74 49.17 15.96
CA TYR A 49 6.15 47.88 15.63
C TYR A 49 4.66 48.04 15.39
N VAL A 50 4.23 47.87 14.14
CA VAL A 50 2.81 47.77 13.80
C VAL A 50 2.41 46.30 13.86
N PRO A 51 1.52 45.89 14.80
CA PRO A 51 1.09 44.50 14.88
C PRO A 51 0.32 44.11 13.60
N PRO A 52 0.52 42.89 13.08
CA PRO A 52 -0.20 42.42 11.90
C PRO A 52 -1.70 42.34 12.19
N VAL A 53 -2.51 42.72 11.21
CA VAL A 53 -3.97 42.65 11.28
C VAL A 53 -4.40 41.22 11.62
N PRO A 54 -5.30 41.01 12.60
CA PRO A 54 -5.71 39.66 12.98
C PRO A 54 -6.35 38.93 11.80
N PRO A 55 -6.08 37.63 11.64
CA PRO A 55 -6.63 36.85 10.53
C PRO A 55 -8.16 36.87 10.61
N ARG A 56 -8.80 37.05 9.45
CA ARG A 56 -10.26 37.04 9.35
C ARG A 56 -10.78 35.68 9.81
N LYS A 57 -11.64 35.69 10.82
CA LYS A 57 -12.29 34.48 11.34
C LYS A 57 -13.19 33.91 10.24
N TYR A 58 -12.82 32.76 9.69
CA TYR A 58 -13.64 32.06 8.72
C TYR A 58 -14.88 31.50 9.44
N ILE A 59 -16.06 32.00 9.08
CA ILE A 59 -17.33 31.48 9.57
C ILE A 59 -17.88 30.53 8.51
N TYR A 60 -17.93 29.24 8.83
CA TYR A 60 -18.50 28.23 7.95
C TYR A 60 -20.02 28.43 7.84
N LYS A 61 -20.49 28.92 6.68
CA LYS A 61 -21.92 29.16 6.41
C LYS A 61 -22.72 27.90 6.05
N GLY A 62 -22.04 26.75 5.87
CA GLY A 62 -22.66 25.53 5.37
C GLY A 62 -23.58 24.82 6.36
N ALA A 63 -23.60 25.22 7.63
CA ALA A 63 -24.48 24.62 8.65
C ALA A 63 -25.98 24.92 8.39
N ALA A 64 -26.30 26.07 7.79
CA ALA A 64 -27.69 26.45 7.51
C ALA A 64 -28.30 25.76 6.28
N TYR A 65 -27.49 25.12 5.44
CA TYR A 65 -27.91 24.49 4.17
C TYR A 65 -27.82 22.96 4.20
N ARG A 66 -27.49 22.37 5.35
CA ARG A 66 -27.46 20.91 5.54
C ARG A 66 -28.76 20.50 6.22
N ASP A 67 -29.70 19.98 5.44
CA ASP A 67 -30.86 19.29 6.02
C ASP A 67 -30.35 17.98 6.64
N PRO A 68 -30.51 17.77 7.96
CA PRO A 68 -30.04 16.57 8.65
C PRO A 68 -30.75 15.28 8.21
N LEU A 69 -31.89 15.40 7.52
CA LEU A 69 -32.65 14.27 6.98
C LEU A 69 -32.34 14.02 5.49
N LEU A 70 -31.66 14.94 4.81
CA LEU A 70 -31.14 14.66 3.47
C LEU A 70 -29.74 14.02 3.58
N PRO A 71 -29.56 12.77 3.10
CA PRO A 71 -28.24 12.21 2.96
C PRO A 71 -27.44 13.09 2.01
N GLY A 72 -26.31 13.62 2.49
CA GLY A 72 -25.45 14.50 1.70
C GLY A 72 -25.12 13.83 0.36
N GLY A 73 -25.35 14.52 -0.75
CA GLY A 73 -25.28 14.02 -2.13
C GLY A 73 -23.93 13.45 -2.60
N GLY A 74 -22.98 13.19 -1.70
CA GLY A 74 -21.81 12.33 -1.93
C GLY A 74 -22.06 10.84 -1.62
N GLY A 75 -23.21 10.47 -1.07
CA GLY A 75 -23.51 9.08 -0.66
C GLY A 75 -24.08 8.17 -1.75
N MET A 76 -24.57 8.70 -2.87
CA MET A 76 -25.34 7.90 -3.84
C MET A 76 -24.49 7.21 -4.91
N ALA A 77 -23.19 7.49 -5.01
CA ALA A 77 -22.31 6.82 -5.98
C ALA A 77 -21.61 5.57 -5.42
N TYR A 78 -21.52 5.42 -4.10
CA TYR A 78 -20.75 4.32 -3.49
C TYR A 78 -21.62 3.13 -3.05
N SER A 79 -22.91 3.34 -2.77
CA SER A 79 -23.79 2.28 -2.25
C SER A 79 -24.74 1.69 -3.31
N ALA A 80 -25.15 2.44 -4.33
CA ALA A 80 -26.09 1.94 -5.35
C ALA A 80 -25.45 0.95 -6.36
N LEU A 81 -24.12 0.88 -6.42
CA LEU A 81 -23.36 -0.12 -7.18
C LEU A 81 -22.98 -1.36 -6.33
N ALA A 82 -23.41 -1.41 -5.07
CA ALA A 82 -23.10 -2.52 -4.16
C ALA A 82 -24.20 -3.60 -4.10
N GLU A 83 -25.39 -3.32 -4.63
CA GLU A 83 -26.58 -4.18 -4.52
C GLU A 83 -26.72 -5.23 -5.64
N SER A 84 -25.98 -5.16 -6.75
CA SER A 84 -25.80 -6.37 -7.55
C SER A 84 -24.80 -7.26 -6.81
N GLY A 85 -25.28 -8.40 -6.31
CA GLY A 85 -24.46 -9.43 -5.65
C GLY A 85 -23.30 -9.94 -6.51
N GLU A 86 -23.33 -9.63 -7.80
CA GLU A 86 -22.38 -10.06 -8.82
C GLU A 86 -21.40 -8.93 -9.14
N GLY A 87 -20.13 -9.29 -9.26
CA GLY A 87 -19.10 -8.39 -9.75
C GLY A 87 -19.38 -8.12 -11.22
N THR A 88 -19.71 -6.87 -11.54
CA THR A 88 -19.92 -6.35 -12.91
C THR A 88 -18.67 -6.38 -13.79
N GLU A 89 -17.69 -7.22 -13.47
CA GLU A 89 -16.46 -7.38 -14.23
C GLU A 89 -16.65 -8.50 -15.25
N THR A 90 -16.80 -8.13 -16.52
CA THR A 90 -16.79 -9.07 -17.64
C THR A 90 -15.36 -9.48 -17.96
N PHE A 91 -15.13 -10.78 -18.11
CA PHE A 91 -13.85 -11.30 -18.58
C PHE A 91 -13.89 -11.54 -20.08
N THR A 92 -12.97 -10.90 -20.80
CA THR A 92 -12.68 -11.19 -22.19
C THR A 92 -11.52 -12.18 -22.29
N SER A 93 -11.36 -12.82 -23.46
CA SER A 93 -10.22 -13.72 -23.75
C SER A 93 -8.87 -13.04 -23.50
N GLU A 94 -8.74 -11.78 -23.89
CA GLU A 94 -7.54 -10.97 -23.67
C GLU A 94 -7.23 -10.78 -22.17
N LYS A 95 -8.26 -10.50 -21.37
CA LYS A 95 -8.12 -10.31 -19.92
C LYS A 95 -7.74 -11.63 -19.21
N LEU A 96 -8.14 -12.78 -19.72
CA LEU A 96 -7.71 -14.08 -19.18
C LEU A 96 -6.22 -14.34 -19.45
N ALA A 97 -5.69 -13.88 -20.58
CA ALA A 97 -4.29 -14.07 -20.96
C ALA A 97 -3.31 -13.25 -20.10
N THR A 98 -3.77 -12.13 -19.52
CA THR A 98 -2.94 -11.29 -18.64
C THR A 98 -2.84 -11.81 -17.21
N LEU A 99 -3.68 -12.77 -16.84
CA LEU A 99 -3.71 -13.37 -15.51
C LEU A 99 -2.46 -14.21 -15.25
N GLN A 100 -1.98 -14.14 -14.01
CA GLN A 100 -0.83 -14.89 -13.53
C GLN A 100 -1.14 -15.50 -12.18
N LEU A 101 -0.93 -16.81 -12.06
CA LEU A 101 -1.04 -17.51 -10.78
C LEU A 101 0.09 -17.05 -9.84
N LYS A 102 -0.29 -16.46 -8.70
CA LYS A 102 0.64 -15.98 -7.68
C LYS A 102 0.91 -17.01 -6.59
N GLY A 103 -0.12 -17.78 -6.21
CA GLY A 103 -0.01 -18.73 -5.11
C GLY A 103 -1.21 -19.66 -5.04
N ILE A 104 -1.00 -20.86 -4.49
CA ILE A 104 -2.07 -21.78 -4.09
C ILE A 104 -1.84 -22.13 -2.63
N PHE A 105 -2.86 -21.97 -1.80
CA PHE A 105 -2.81 -22.38 -0.40
C PHE A 105 -4.09 -23.12 -0.02
N ARG A 106 -4.05 -23.84 1.10
CA ARG A 106 -5.23 -24.52 1.63
C ARG A 106 -5.76 -23.75 2.81
N ASP A 107 -7.06 -23.51 2.81
CA ASP A 107 -7.73 -22.97 3.99
C ASP A 107 -7.86 -24.07 5.05
N LYS A 108 -7.47 -23.73 6.29
CA LYS A 108 -7.48 -24.67 7.42
C LYS A 108 -8.91 -25.06 7.80
N ASN A 109 -9.86 -24.15 7.61
CA ASN A 109 -11.25 -24.34 8.03
C ASN A 109 -12.03 -25.19 7.03
N SER A 110 -11.98 -24.84 5.75
CA SER A 110 -12.72 -25.54 4.70
C SER A 110 -12.00 -26.75 4.10
N ARG A 111 -10.70 -26.94 4.38
CA ARG A 111 -9.79 -27.92 3.71
C ARG A 111 -9.73 -27.76 2.19
N GLN A 112 -10.28 -26.69 1.64
CA GLN A 112 -10.31 -26.43 0.22
C GLN A 112 -9.04 -25.68 -0.21
N ALA A 113 -8.63 -25.92 -1.45
CA ALA A 113 -7.55 -25.16 -2.07
C ALA A 113 -8.10 -23.83 -2.59
N ILE A 114 -7.37 -22.75 -2.30
CA ILE A 114 -7.64 -21.39 -2.74
C ILE A 114 -6.44 -20.94 -3.55
N ALA A 115 -6.68 -20.34 -4.71
CA ALA A 115 -5.64 -19.79 -5.55
C ALA A 115 -5.72 -18.26 -5.64
N MET A 116 -4.57 -17.61 -5.56
CA MET A 116 -4.42 -16.17 -5.76
C MET A 116 -3.92 -15.90 -7.16
N ILE A 117 -4.62 -15.02 -7.85
CA ILE A 117 -4.35 -14.66 -9.23
C ILE A 117 -4.11 -13.16 -9.28
N GLY A 118 -3.04 -12.74 -9.95
CA GLY A 118 -2.73 -11.34 -10.21
C GLY A 118 -2.85 -11.05 -11.69
N ASP A 119 -3.31 -9.85 -12.02
CA ASP A 119 -3.32 -9.31 -13.38
C ASP A 119 -2.10 -8.40 -13.58
N SER A 120 -1.66 -8.22 -14.82
CA SER A 120 -0.59 -7.29 -15.19
C SER A 120 -0.94 -5.84 -14.86
N SER A 121 -2.25 -5.50 -14.87
CA SER A 121 -2.78 -4.19 -14.48
C SER A 121 -2.75 -3.90 -12.97
N GLY A 122 -2.33 -4.87 -12.15
CA GLY A 122 -2.39 -4.79 -10.69
C GLY A 122 -3.72 -5.25 -10.09
N GLY A 123 -4.65 -5.76 -10.91
CA GLY A 123 -5.83 -6.48 -10.43
C GLY A 123 -5.48 -7.73 -9.63
N SER A 124 -6.31 -8.09 -8.66
CA SER A 124 -6.16 -9.32 -7.88
C SER A 124 -7.48 -10.05 -7.77
N TYR A 125 -7.42 -11.36 -7.99
CA TYR A 125 -8.56 -12.26 -7.97
C TYR A 125 -8.24 -13.48 -7.10
N MET A 126 -9.28 -14.09 -6.54
CA MET A 126 -9.18 -15.32 -5.76
C MET A 126 -10.10 -16.38 -6.35
N LEU A 127 -9.56 -17.55 -6.64
CA LEU A 127 -10.35 -18.71 -7.03
C LEU A 127 -10.61 -19.57 -5.78
N LYS A 128 -11.86 -19.66 -5.36
CA LYS A 128 -12.31 -20.44 -4.19
C LYS A 128 -13.61 -21.16 -4.54
N GLU A 129 -13.75 -22.44 -4.15
CA GLU A 129 -14.98 -23.22 -4.38
C GLU A 129 -15.41 -23.25 -5.86
N GLY A 130 -14.43 -23.20 -6.77
CA GLY A 130 -14.65 -23.18 -8.21
C GLY A 130 -15.15 -21.85 -8.79
N LYS A 131 -15.30 -20.82 -7.96
CA LYS A 131 -15.75 -19.48 -8.36
C LYS A 131 -14.62 -18.48 -8.26
N LEU A 132 -14.53 -17.58 -9.23
CA LEU A 132 -13.57 -16.48 -9.22
C LEU A 132 -14.17 -15.29 -8.46
N TYR A 133 -13.41 -14.73 -7.53
CA TYR A 133 -13.77 -13.55 -6.74
C TYR A 133 -12.84 -12.41 -7.10
N ASN A 134 -13.38 -11.21 -7.25
CA ASN A 134 -12.59 -10.00 -7.45
C ASN A 134 -12.05 -9.44 -6.12
N ARG A 135 -11.30 -8.34 -6.21
CA ARG A 135 -10.77 -7.61 -5.04
C ARG A 135 -11.85 -7.14 -4.06
N ARG A 136 -13.10 -6.97 -4.51
CA ARG A 136 -14.26 -6.58 -3.66
C ARG A 136 -14.97 -7.79 -3.06
N ASN A 137 -14.39 -8.99 -3.19
CA ASN A 137 -15.00 -10.25 -2.76
C ASN A 137 -16.37 -10.51 -3.41
N LYS A 138 -16.56 -10.03 -4.64
CA LYS A 138 -17.74 -10.32 -5.45
C LYS A 138 -17.40 -11.41 -6.46
N ILE A 139 -18.36 -12.29 -6.71
CA ILE A 139 -18.20 -13.36 -7.71
C ILE A 139 -18.13 -12.71 -9.08
N VAL A 140 -17.14 -13.11 -9.87
CA VAL A 140 -17.01 -12.76 -11.28
C VAL A 140 -17.89 -13.71 -12.08
N ASN A 141 -18.82 -13.17 -12.84
CA ASN A 141 -19.72 -13.95 -13.67
C ASN A 141 -18.97 -14.60 -14.85
N ASP A 142 -19.52 -15.70 -15.33
CA ASP A 142 -19.03 -16.44 -16.51
C ASP A 142 -17.60 -16.98 -16.41
N VAL A 143 -16.96 -16.88 -15.24
CA VAL A 143 -15.64 -17.45 -14.97
C VAL A 143 -15.73 -18.46 -13.85
N SER A 144 -15.43 -19.71 -14.19
CA SER A 144 -15.28 -20.81 -13.23
C SER A 144 -13.87 -21.38 -13.31
N GLY A 145 -13.48 -22.19 -12.34
CA GLY A 145 -12.17 -22.82 -12.41
C GLY A 145 -11.97 -23.97 -11.45
N VAL A 146 -10.87 -24.68 -11.64
CA VAL A 146 -10.45 -25.79 -10.79
C VAL A 146 -9.03 -25.53 -10.31
N VAL A 147 -8.82 -25.69 -9.00
CA VAL A 147 -7.51 -25.53 -8.36
C VAL A 147 -6.81 -26.89 -8.32
N GLY A 148 -5.71 -27.01 -9.07
CA GLY A 148 -4.82 -28.17 -9.03
C GLY A 148 -3.73 -28.01 -7.96
N GLN A 149 -2.70 -28.87 -8.01
CA GLN A 149 -1.58 -28.80 -7.04
C GLN A 149 -0.59 -27.68 -7.35
N LYS A 150 -0.28 -27.46 -8.64
CA LYS A 150 0.72 -26.47 -9.11
C LYS A 150 0.21 -25.54 -10.20
N SER A 151 -1.01 -25.79 -10.66
CA SER A 151 -1.68 -25.01 -11.68
C SER A 151 -3.15 -24.83 -11.32
N ILE A 152 -3.77 -23.88 -11.97
CA ILE A 152 -5.22 -23.70 -11.97
C ILE A 152 -5.72 -23.71 -13.40
N THR A 153 -6.94 -24.18 -13.59
CA THR A 153 -7.63 -24.08 -14.87
C THR A 153 -8.79 -23.12 -14.69
N LEU A 154 -8.84 -22.07 -15.51
CA LEU A 154 -9.98 -21.17 -15.62
C LEU A 154 -10.76 -21.50 -16.89
N ILE A 155 -12.09 -21.43 -16.80
CA ILE A 155 -13.03 -21.71 -17.86
C ILE A 155 -13.96 -20.51 -17.96
N CYS A 156 -14.02 -19.90 -19.15
CA CYS A 156 -14.86 -18.75 -19.44
C CYS A 156 -15.40 -18.86 -20.87
N ASN A 157 -16.72 -18.93 -21.04
CA ASN A 157 -17.38 -18.99 -22.35
C ASN A 157 -16.67 -19.93 -23.36
N ASP A 158 -16.50 -21.20 -22.96
CA ASP A 158 -15.81 -22.28 -23.69
C ASP A 158 -14.29 -22.13 -23.87
N ILE A 159 -13.69 -21.03 -23.42
CA ILE A 159 -12.24 -20.84 -23.41
C ILE A 159 -11.67 -21.42 -22.11
N LYS A 160 -10.72 -22.33 -22.27
CA LYS A 160 -9.97 -22.95 -21.17
C LYS A 160 -8.55 -22.38 -21.11
N VAL A 161 -8.18 -21.77 -19.99
CA VAL A 161 -6.83 -21.24 -19.76
C VAL A 161 -6.22 -21.93 -18.54
N GLU A 162 -5.05 -22.53 -18.71
CA GLU A 162 -4.28 -23.09 -17.60
C GLU A 162 -3.18 -22.12 -17.18
N LEU A 163 -3.18 -21.77 -15.89
CA LEU A 163 -2.17 -20.91 -15.28
C LEU A 163 -1.30 -21.73 -14.34
N SER A 164 0.00 -21.76 -14.58
CA SER A 164 0.99 -22.45 -13.76
C SER A 164 1.75 -21.47 -12.86
N LEU A 165 2.21 -21.96 -11.70
CA LEU A 165 3.08 -21.18 -10.82
C LEU A 165 4.41 -20.92 -11.53
N LYS A 166 4.79 -19.64 -11.67
CA LYS A 166 6.13 -19.28 -12.12
C LYS A 166 7.12 -19.77 -11.05
N LYS A 167 8.02 -20.69 -11.41
CA LYS A 167 9.17 -21.01 -10.58
C LYS A 167 10.07 -19.78 -10.50
N SER A 168 10.43 -19.36 -9.29
CA SER A 168 11.52 -18.42 -9.09
C SER A 168 12.79 -19.01 -9.68
N GLU A 169 13.63 -18.17 -10.29
CA GLU A 169 14.79 -18.56 -11.08
C GLU A 169 15.87 -19.30 -10.26
N GLU A 170 15.77 -19.28 -8.93
CA GLU A 170 16.69 -19.92 -7.98
C GLU A 170 16.69 -21.47 -8.01
N GLU A 171 15.67 -22.12 -8.59
CA GLU A 171 15.59 -23.59 -8.69
C GLU A 171 16.08 -24.16 -10.04
N LYS A 172 16.50 -23.32 -11.00
CA LYS A 172 16.94 -23.80 -12.33
C LYS A 172 18.43 -24.08 -12.44
N GLU A 173 19.21 -23.75 -11.42
CA GLU A 173 20.68 -23.90 -11.39
C GLU A 173 21.19 -25.04 -10.49
N LYS A 174 20.31 -25.95 -10.05
CA LYS A 174 20.72 -27.14 -9.28
C LYS A 174 20.46 -28.44 -10.02
#